data_AF-A0A7V9BG57-F1
#
_entry.id   AF-A0A7V9BG57-F1
#
_cell.length_a   1.000
_cell.length_b   1.000
_cell.length_c   1.000
_cell.angle_alpha   90.00
_cell.angle_beta   90.00
_cell.angle_gamma   90.00
#
_symmetry.space_group_name_H-M   'P 1'
#
loop_
_entity.id
_entity.type
_entity.pdbx_description
1 polymer ?
#
loop_
_entity_poly.entity_id
_entity_poly.type
_entity_poly.pdbx_seq_one_letter_code
_entity_poly.pdbx_strand_id
1 'polypeptide(L)' 'RMAARVVRLPTEGERCIVMGWPCGEDGRKRYAGTALRSAEGELLAVARQTWIEPRQTG' A
#
# COMPACT_ATOMS: atom_id res chain seq x y z
N ARG A 1 5.33 4.72 -9.57
CA ARG A 1 4.28 5.74 -9.25
C ARG A 1 3.47 5.27 -8.06
N MET A 2 2.94 6.20 -7.25
CA MET A 2 2.07 5.91 -6.11
C MET A 2 0.96 6.95 -6.05
N ALA A 3 -0.26 6.50 -5.72
CA ALA A 3 -1.37 7.36 -5.34
C ALA A 3 -1.97 6.85 -4.03
N ALA A 4 -2.37 7.75 -3.15
CA ALA A 4 -2.96 7.41 -1.86
C ALA A 4 -4.13 8.32 -1.53
N ARG A 5 -5.05 7.82 -0.72
CA ARG A 5 -6.14 8.57 -0.12
C ARG A 5 -6.11 8.33 1.38
N VAL A 6 -5.97 9.41 2.14
CA VAL A 6 -6.06 9.42 3.60
C VAL A 6 -7.52 9.71 3.96
N VAL A 7 -8.10 8.86 4.82
CA VAL A 7 -9.45 9.06 5.39
C VAL A 7 -9.33 9.89 6.65
N ARG A 8 -8.45 9.48 7.57
CA ARG A 8 -8.01 10.26 8.73
C ARG A 8 -6.56 9.95 9.06
N LEU A 9 -5.94 10.83 9.83
CA LEU A 9 -4.63 10.57 10.40
C LEU A 9 -4.76 9.67 11.65
N PRO A 10 -3.79 8.79 11.93
CA PRO A 10 -3.69 8.15 13.22
C PRO A 10 -3.36 9.19 14.31
N THR A 11 -3.81 8.96 15.54
CA THR A 11 -3.34 9.75 16.68
C THR A 11 -1.96 9.29 17.13
N GLU A 12 -1.25 10.11 17.91
CA GLU A 12 0.01 9.70 18.51
C GLU A 12 -0.17 8.43 19.35
N GLY A 13 0.71 7.46 19.17
CA GLY A 13 0.65 6.16 19.86
C GLY A 13 -0.44 5.20 19.36
N GLU A 14 -1.29 5.60 18.41
CA GLU A 14 -2.35 4.72 17.89
C GLU A 14 -1.75 3.51 17.17
N ARG A 15 -2.15 2.30 17.59
CA ARG A 15 -1.71 1.07 16.93
C ARG A 15 -2.33 0.97 15.55
N CYS A 16 -1.48 0.95 14.54
CA CYS A 16 -1.88 0.77 13.15
C CYS A 16 -1.53 -0.62 12.64
N ILE A 17 -2.39 -1.17 11.79
CA ILE A 17 -2.19 -2.42 11.06
C ILE A 17 -2.06 -2.08 9.58
N VAL A 18 -0.95 -2.51 8.97
CA VAL A 18 -0.69 -2.32 7.53
C VAL A 18 -0.89 -3.64 6.80
N MET A 19 -1.64 -3.62 5.71
CA MET A 19 -1.84 -4.76 4.83
C MET A 19 -1.47 -4.38 3.40
N GLY A 20 -0.75 -5.27 2.71
CA GLY A 20 -0.41 -5.14 1.30
C GLY A 20 -0.83 -6.38 0.52
N TRP A 21 -1.25 -6.20 -0.73
CA TRP A 21 -1.63 -7.30 -1.61
C TRP A 21 -1.29 -6.99 -3.07
N PRO A 22 -0.99 -8.02 -3.90
CA PRO A 22 -0.80 -7.83 -5.32
C PRO A 22 -2.13 -7.49 -6.01
N CYS A 23 -2.07 -6.59 -6.98
CA CYS A 23 -3.21 -6.12 -7.79
C CYS A 23 -2.99 -6.40 -9.29
N GLY A 24 -2.16 -7.41 -9.61
CA GLY A 24 -1.82 -7.80 -10.97
C GLY A 24 -0.47 -7.27 -11.46
N GLU A 25 -0.15 -7.60 -12.71
CA GLU A 25 1.12 -7.31 -13.35
C GLU A 25 0.98 -6.98 -14.84
N ASP A 26 1.95 -6.23 -15.37
CA ASP A 26 2.07 -5.84 -16.78
C ASP A 26 3.56 -5.76 -17.15
N GLY A 27 4.08 -6.85 -17.72
CA GLY A 27 5.52 -7.01 -18.00
C GLY A 27 6.34 -6.92 -16.72
N ARG A 28 7.19 -5.89 -16.60
CA ARG A 28 7.99 -5.61 -15.38
C ARG A 28 7.26 -4.74 -14.35
N LYS A 29 6.01 -4.35 -14.62
CA LYS A 29 5.21 -3.57 -13.66
C LYS A 29 4.49 -4.54 -12.74
N ARG A 30 4.62 -4.35 -11.44
CA ARG A 30 3.79 -5.00 -10.42
C ARG A 30 2.88 -3.96 -9.79
N TYR A 31 1.58 -4.21 -9.78
CA TYR A 31 0.62 -3.35 -9.10
C TYR A 31 0.39 -3.88 -7.69
N ALA A 32 0.37 -2.99 -6.71
CA ALA A 32 0.09 -3.34 -5.33
C ALA A 32 -0.99 -2.43 -4.76
N GLY A 33 -1.79 -2.97 -3.86
CA GLY A 33 -2.68 -2.25 -2.97
C GLY A 33 -2.10 -2.21 -1.56
N THR A 34 -2.42 -1.17 -0.81
CA THR A 34 -2.12 -1.09 0.62
C THR A 34 -3.31 -0.49 1.36
N ALA A 35 -3.58 -1.00 2.56
CA ALA A 35 -4.51 -0.40 3.50
C ALA A 35 -3.82 -0.20 4.86
N LEU A 36 -4.08 0.95 5.47
CA LEU A 36 -3.73 1.26 6.85
C LEU A 36 -5.03 1.21 7.66
N ARG A 37 -5.04 0.45 8.75
CA ARG A 37 -6.19 0.34 9.67
C ARG A 37 -5.81 0.63 11.11
N SER A 38 -6.76 1.05 11.94
CA SER A 38 -6.61 1.03 13.41
C SER A 38 -6.62 -0.41 13.93
N ALA A 39 -6.30 -0.60 15.22
CA ALA A 39 -6.40 -1.90 15.87
C ALA A 39 -7.82 -2.47 15.92
N GLU A 40 -8.82 -1.59 15.92
CA GLU A 40 -10.25 -1.91 15.90
C GLU A 40 -10.76 -2.16 14.47
N GLY A 41 -9.89 -2.02 13.46
CA GLY A 41 -10.20 -2.30 12.06
C GLY A 41 -10.73 -1.11 11.27
N GLU A 42 -10.76 0.10 11.83
CA GLU A 42 -11.14 1.31 11.10
C GLU A 42 -10.18 1.56 9.94
N LEU A 43 -10.67 1.97 8.77
CA LEU A 43 -9.82 2.29 7.62
C LEU A 43 -9.25 3.72 7.73
N LEU A 44 -7.93 3.84 7.84
CA LEU A 44 -7.24 5.13 7.99
C LEU A 44 -6.76 5.67 6.64
N ALA A 45 -6.23 4.79 5.78
CA ALA A 45 -5.77 5.17 4.46
C ALA A 45 -5.73 3.98 3.50
N VAL A 46 -5.77 4.27 2.20
CA VAL A 46 -5.48 3.30 1.14
C VAL A 46 -4.50 3.87 0.14
N ALA A 47 -3.69 3.01 -0.47
CA ALA A 47 -2.78 3.37 -1.53
C ALA A 47 -2.76 2.34 -2.65
N ARG A 48 -2.40 2.80 -3.85
CA ARG A 48 -2.08 1.95 -5.00
C ARG A 48 -0.70 2.33 -5.53
N GLN A 49 0.16 1.33 -5.66
CA GLN A 49 1.53 1.50 -6.14
C GLN A 49 1.75 0.75 -7.46
N THR A 50 2.70 1.25 -8.24
CA THR A 50 3.30 0.51 -9.35
C THR A 50 4.79 0.39 -9.07
N TRP A 51 5.24 -0.84 -8.86
CA TRP A 51 6.64 -1.24 -8.71
C TRP A 51 7.19 -1.67 -10.07
N ILE A 52 8.46 -1.41 -10.31
CA ILE A 52 9.16 -1.83 -11.53
C ILE A 52 10.22 -2.85 -11.14
N GLU A 53 10.08 -4.07 -11.63
CA GLU A 53 11.07 -5.12 -11.45
C GLU A 53 12.39 -4.70 -12.13
N PRO A 54 13.52 -4.70 -11.40
CA PRO A 54 14.84 -4.45 -11.98
C PRO A 54 15.12 -5.44 -13.11
N ARG A 55 15.90 -5.01 -14.12
CA ARG A 55 16.44 -5.97 -15.08
C ARG A 55 17.48 -6.82 -14.36
N GLN A 56 17.45 -8.13 -14.56
CA GLN A 56 18.53 -8.98 -14.13
C GLN A 56 19.74 -8.67 -15.03
N THR A 57 20.86 -8.33 -14.42
CA THR A 57 22.15 -8.22 -15.12
C THR A 57 22.89 -9.52 -14.86
N GLY A 58 23.20 -10.24 -15.94
CA GLY A 58 24.10 -11.40 -15.90
C GLY A 58 25.55 -10.99 -15.80
#